data_AF-A0A3P6CHV0-F1
#
_entry.id   AF-A0A3P6CHV0-F1
#
_cell.length_a   1.000
_cell.length_b   1.000
_cell.length_c   1.000
_cell.angle_alpha   90.00
_cell.angle_beta   90.00
_cell.angle_gamma   90.00
#
_symmetry.space_group_name_H-M   'P 1'
#
loop_
_entity.id
_entity.type
_entity.pdbx_description
1 polymer ?
#
loop_
_entity_poly.entity_id
_entity_poly.type
_entity_poly.pdbx_seq_one_letter_code
_entity_poly.pdbx_strand_id
1 'polypeptide(L)' 'IFFLSYCFEERGKMFSTNTVGTITIGPEGLLFTGDKSGKLRVWSLAGTKV' A
#
# COMPACT_ATOMS: atom_id res chain seq x y z
N ILE A 1 3.23 -33.53 12.75
CA ILE A 1 3.70 -32.74 11.60
C ILE A 1 2.54 -31.88 11.12
N PHE A 2 2.57 -30.58 11.40
CA PHE A 2 1.57 -29.61 10.95
C PHE A 2 2.20 -28.81 9.81
N PHE A 3 1.55 -28.75 8.66
CA PHE A 3 1.92 -27.83 7.59
C PHE A 3 1.33 -26.45 7.92
N LEU A 4 2.17 -25.44 8.05
CA LEU A 4 1.74 -24.04 8.08
C LEU A 4 1.31 -23.66 6.65
N SER A 5 0.00 -23.58 6.42
CA SER A 5 -0.52 -22.94 5.21
C SER A 5 -0.52 -21.43 5.42
N TYR A 6 0.33 -20.72 4.68
CA TYR A 6 0.22 -19.27 4.58
C TYR A 6 -0.91 -18.95 3.60
N CYS A 7 -2.00 -18.38 4.12
CA CYS A 7 -3.11 -17.86 3.31
C CYS A 7 -2.87 -16.38 3.03
N PHE A 8 -3.06 -15.97 1.77
CA PHE A 8 -3.10 -14.55 1.41
C PHE A 8 -4.53 -14.03 1.58
N GLU A 9 -4.68 -12.94 2.33
CA GLU A 9 -5.95 -12.24 2.51
C GLU A 9 -5.82 -10.80 2.01
N GLU A 10 -6.69 -10.39 1.08
CA GLU A 10 -6.74 -9.02 0.59
C GLU A 10 -7.27 -8.09 1.70
N ARG A 11 -6.45 -7.13 2.13
CA ARG A 11 -6.80 -6.18 3.21
C ARG A 11 -7.36 -4.85 2.72
N GLY A 12 -7.27 -4.57 1.43
CA GLY A 12 -7.74 -3.31 0.86
C GLY A 12 -7.20 -3.04 -0.54
N LYS A 13 -7.73 -1.98 -1.14
CA LYS A 13 -7.44 -1.58 -2.52
C LYS A 13 -7.32 -0.06 -2.61
N MET A 14 -6.32 0.39 -3.37
CA MET A 14 -6.08 1.81 -3.65
C MET A 14 -6.32 2.08 -5.13
N PHE A 15 -6.89 3.25 -5.45
CA PHE A 15 -7.28 3.60 -6.81
C PHE A 15 -6.51 4.84 -7.30
N SER A 16 -6.11 4.81 -8.58
CA SER A 16 -5.60 5.96 -9.31
C SER A 16 -6.25 6.03 -10.70
N THR A 17 -6.42 7.25 -11.21
CA THR A 17 -6.94 7.51 -12.56
C THR A 17 -5.87 7.33 -13.64
N ASN A 18 -4.60 7.32 -13.25
CA ASN A 18 -3.46 7.20 -14.14
C ASN A 18 -2.58 6.02 -13.72
N THR A 19 -1.72 5.55 -14.63
CA THR A 19 -0.73 4.52 -14.31
C THR A 19 0.13 4.94 -13.13
N VAL A 20 0.13 4.13 -12.07
CA VAL A 20 1.04 4.28 -10.93
C VAL A 20 2.41 3.73 -11.36
N GLY A 21 3.42 4.60 -11.34
CA GLY A 21 4.79 4.23 -11.74
C GLY A 21 5.72 4.04 -10.55
N THR A 22 5.32 4.49 -9.36
CA THR A 22 6.12 4.36 -8.13
C THR A 22 5.23 4.13 -6.92
N ILE A 23 5.69 3.25 -6.04
CA ILE A 23 5.09 2.95 -4.74
C ILE A 23 6.25 2.89 -3.75
N THR A 24 6.12 3.57 -2.61
CA THR A 24 7.17 3.61 -1.58
C THR A 24 6.53 3.66 -0.19
N ILE A 25 7.09 2.90 0.75
CA ILE A 25 6.77 3.00 2.16
C ILE A 25 7.67 4.08 2.76
N GLY A 26 7.07 5.04 3.44
CA GLY A 26 7.80 6.03 4.22
C GLY A 26 7.70 5.77 5.72
N PRO A 27 8.20 6.70 6.55
CA PRO A 27 8.14 6.59 7.99
C PRO A 27 6.69 6.53 8.50
N GLU A 28 6.52 6.09 9.75
CA GLU A 28 5.22 6.04 10.46
C GLU A 28 4.12 5.23 9.74
N GLY A 29 4.51 4.25 8.91
CA GLY A 29 3.57 3.40 8.18
C GLY A 29 2.76 4.14 7.11
N LEU A 30 3.28 5.27 6.63
CA LEU A 30 2.75 5.95 5.46
C LEU A 30 3.17 5.23 4.17
N LEU A 31 2.26 5.18 3.22
CA LEU A 31 2.53 4.70 1.87
C LEU A 31 2.31 5.82 0.86
N PHE A 32 3.24 5.94 -0.06
CA PHE A 32 3.27 6.96 -1.09
C PHE A 32 3.13 6.31 -2.46
N THR A 33 2.24 6.85 -3.28
CA THR A 33 2.08 6.43 -4.68
C THR A 33 2.21 7.63 -5.59
N GLY A 34 3.05 7.54 -6.61
CA GLY A 34 3.18 8.53 -7.67
C GLY A 34 2.61 8.00 -8.99
N ASP A 35 1.81 8.82 -9.66
CA ASP A 35 1.21 8.47 -10.96
C ASP A 35 1.75 9.33 -12.11
N LYS A 36 1.43 8.95 -13.35
CA LYS A 36 1.84 9.67 -14.57
C LYS A 36 1.27 11.09 -14.73
N SER A 37 0.32 11.52 -13.90
CA SER A 37 -0.10 12.93 -13.89
C SER A 37 0.82 13.82 -13.05
N GLY A 38 1.87 13.25 -12.44
CA GLY A 38 2.74 13.97 -11.52
C GLY A 38 2.11 14.18 -10.15
N LYS A 39 1.00 13.51 -9.84
CA LYS A 39 0.35 13.60 -8.53
C LYS A 39 0.92 12.53 -7.59
N LEU A 40 1.20 12.97 -6.37
CA LEU A 40 1.54 12.12 -5.24
C LEU A 40 0.28 11.91 -4.39
N ARG A 41 0.02 10.67 -3.98
CA ARG A 41 -1.02 10.34 -2.99
C ARG A 41 -0.38 9.69 -1.78
N VAL A 42 -0.89 10.03 -0.60
CA VAL A 42 -0.45 9.53 0.69
C VAL A 42 -1.56 8.67 1.29
N TRP A 43 -1.19 7.50 1.76
CA TRP A 43 -2.08 6.52 2.36
C TRP A 43 -1.59 6.18 3.75
N SER A 44 -2.50 6.12 4.72
CA SER A 44 -2.22 5.55 6.03
C SER A 44 -2.55 4.06 5.98
N LEU A 45 -1.54 3.21 6.20
CA LEU A 45 -1.77 1.78 6.30
C LEU A 45 -2.45 1.49 7.64
N ALA A 46 -3.71 1.06 7.61
CA ALA A 46 -4.47 0.69 8.79
C ALA A 46 -3.75 -0.48 9.51
N GLY A 47 -3.09 -0.15 10.62
CA GLY A 47 -2.22 -1.08 11.36
C GLY A 47 -1.15 -0.36 12.19
N THR A 48 -0.76 0.86 11.81
CA THR A 48 0.13 1.69 12.65
C THR A 48 -0.70 2.43 13.69
N LYS A 49 -1.00 1.75 14.80
CA LYS A 49 -1.46 2.44 16.00
C LYS A 49 -0.23 3.14 16.59
N VAL A 50 -0.10 4.44 16.34
CA VAL A 50 0.79 5.30 17.14
C VAL A 50 0.37 5.29 18.60
#